data_AF-A0A1H2BJ27-F1
#
_entry.id   AF-A0A1H2BJ27-F1
#
_cell.length_a   1.000
_cell.length_b   1.000
_cell.length_c   1.000
_cell.angle_alpha   90.00
_cell.angle_beta   90.00
_cell.angle_gamma   90.00
#
_symmetry.space_group_name_H-M   'P 1'
#
loop_
_entity.id
_entity.type
_entity.pdbx_description
1 polymer ?
#
loop_
_entity_poly.entity_id
_entity_poly.type
_entity_poly.pdbx_seq_one_letter_code
_entity_poly.pdbx_strand_id
1 'polypeptide(L)' 'MARLNVYVPDDLAEEAKASDLNVSQLTQQALRHELARRRAETWLDRVRRRRYAGVTHDHAMEALDAAREEFGAT' A
#
# COMPACT_ATOMS: atom_id res chain seq x y z
N MET A 1 -19.08 -8.96 -7.86
CA MET A 1 -17.71 -8.59 -8.29
C MET A 1 -17.75 -8.19 -9.76
N ALA A 2 -16.90 -7.24 -10.17
CA ALA A 2 -16.72 -6.95 -11.59
C ALA A 2 -15.95 -8.09 -12.28
N ARG A 3 -16.29 -8.38 -13.54
CA ARG A 3 -15.56 -9.36 -14.35
C ARG A 3 -14.38 -8.68 -15.04
N LEU A 4 -13.21 -9.31 -14.97
CA LEU A 4 -11.98 -8.90 -15.65
C LEU A 4 -11.50 -10.07 -16.51
N ASN A 5 -11.15 -9.81 -17.78
CA ASN A 5 -10.46 -10.80 -18.61
C ASN A 5 -8.96 -10.49 -18.57
N VAL A 6 -8.14 -11.51 -18.30
CA VAL A 6 -6.68 -11.42 -18.26
C VAL A 6 -6.12 -12.31 -19.35
N TYR A 7 -5.29 -11.75 -20.21
CA TYR A 7 -4.60 -12.50 -21.26
C TYR A 7 -3.25 -12.98 -20.73
N VAL A 8 -2.97 -14.25 -20.96
CA VAL A 8 -1.73 -14.92 -20.58
C VAL A 8 -1.23 -15.74 -21.76
N PRO A 9 0.06 -16.09 -21.80
CA PRO A 9 0.58 -17.07 -22.75
C PRO A 9 -0.19 -18.40 -22.70
N ASP A 10 -0.32 -19.06 -23.85
CA ASP A 10 -1.12 -20.28 -23.99
C ASP A 10 -0.58 -21.43 -23.13
N ASP A 11 0.74 -21.59 -23.06
CA ASP A 11 1.42 -22.57 -22.22
C ASP A 11 1.09 -22.38 -20.73
N LEU A 12 1.12 -21.12 -20.26
CA LEU A 12 0.74 -20.78 -18.89
C LEU A 12 -0.75 -21.04 -18.62
N ALA A 13 -1.63 -20.79 -19.61
CA ALA A 13 -3.05 -21.08 -19.48
C ALA A 13 -3.31 -22.59 -19.33
N GLU A 14 -2.64 -23.41 -20.13
CA GLU A 14 -2.77 -24.87 -20.05
C GLU A 14 -2.21 -25.43 -18.74
N GLU A 15 -1.05 -24.95 -18.29
CA GLU A 15 -0.47 -25.34 -17.00
C GLU A 15 -1.39 -24.96 -15.82
N ALA A 16 -1.94 -23.74 -15.84
CA ALA A 16 -2.86 -23.29 -14.80
C ALA A 16 -4.16 -24.11 -14.76
N LYS A 17 -4.71 -24.49 -15.92
CA LYS A 17 -5.89 -25.37 -16.01
C LYS A 17 -5.59 -26.77 -15.47
N ALA A 18 -4.39 -27.30 -15.71
CA ALA A 18 -3.99 -28.62 -15.24
C ALA A 18 -3.72 -28.68 -13.72
N SER A 19 -3.48 -27.52 -13.08
CA SER A 19 -2.95 -27.44 -11.71
C SER A 19 -4.01 -27.18 -10.61
N ASP A 20 -5.31 -27.24 -10.93
CA ASP A 20 -6.44 -26.94 -10.02
C ASP A 20 -6.30 -25.60 -9.24
N LEU A 21 -5.66 -24.62 -9.87
CA LEU A 21 -5.39 -23.32 -9.24
C LEU A 21 -6.64 -22.44 -9.24
N ASN A 22 -6.88 -21.76 -8.12
CA ASN A 22 -7.86 -20.66 -8.08
C ASN A 22 -7.27 -19.39 -8.71
N VAL A 23 -7.28 -19.34 -10.04
CA VAL A 23 -6.72 -18.23 -10.84
C VAL A 23 -7.34 -16.89 -10.45
N SER A 24 -8.63 -16.88 -10.11
CA SER A 24 -9.33 -15.66 -9.67
C SER A 24 -8.74 -15.12 -8.37
N GLN A 25 -8.53 -15.98 -7.38
CA GLN A 25 -7.95 -15.58 -6.09
C GLN A 25 -6.50 -15.12 -6.25
N LEU A 26 -5.69 -15.85 -7.02
CA LEU A 26 -4.31 -15.49 -7.32
C LEU A 26 -4.22 -14.13 -8.00
N THR A 27 -5.05 -13.90 -9.02
CA THR A 27 -5.12 -12.62 -9.73
C THR A 27 -5.51 -11.49 -8.79
N GLN A 28 -6.51 -11.69 -7.94
CA GLN A 28 -6.92 -10.68 -6.96
C GLN A 28 -5.81 -10.36 -5.96
N GLN A 29 -5.07 -11.35 -5.48
CA GLN A 29 -3.95 -11.14 -4.56
C GLN A 29 -2.83 -10.35 -5.23
N ALA A 30 -2.45 -10.73 -6.46
CA ALA A 30 -1.44 -10.03 -7.24
C ALA A 30 -1.83 -8.56 -7.47
N LEU A 31 -3.08 -8.30 -7.86
CA LEU A 31 -3.60 -6.95 -8.04
C LEU A 31 -3.58 -6.14 -6.74
N ARG A 32 -4.00 -6.73 -5.60
CA ARG A 32 -3.95 -6.04 -4.30
C ARG A 32 -2.53 -5.67 -3.91
N HIS A 33 -1.57 -6.58 -4.05
CA HIS A 33 -0.17 -6.30 -3.75
C HIS A 33 0.41 -5.20 -4.62
N GLU A 34 0.20 -5.28 -5.94
CA GLU A 34 0.74 -4.29 -6.87
C GLU A 34 0.11 -2.90 -6.64
N LEU A 35 -1.19 -2.84 -6.38
CA LEU A 35 -1.85 -1.58 -6.04
C LEU A 35 -1.35 -1.01 -4.71
N ALA A 36 -1.10 -1.84 -3.70
CA ALA A 36 -0.52 -1.40 -2.44
C ALA A 36 0.90 -0.82 -2.63
N ARG A 37 1.74 -1.52 -3.39
CA ARG A 37 3.10 -1.07 -3.75
C ARG A 37 3.06 0.30 -4.44
N ARG A 38 2.25 0.45 -5.49
CA ARG A 38 2.12 1.72 -6.22
C ARG A 38 1.61 2.86 -5.34
N ARG A 39 0.68 2.59 -4.43
CA ARG A 39 0.20 3.61 -3.47
C ARG A 39 1.30 4.05 -2.53
N ALA A 40 2.12 3.11 -2.04
CA ALA A 40 3.25 3.42 -1.16
C ALA A 40 4.29 4.28 -1.89
N GLU A 41 4.63 3.92 -3.13
CA GLU A 41 5.54 4.71 -3.99
C GLU A 41 5.00 6.11 -4.26
N THR A 42 3.73 6.21 -4.65
CA THR A 42 3.06 7.50 -4.88
C THR A 42 3.05 8.36 -3.61
N TRP A 43 2.84 7.74 -2.45
CA TRP A 43 2.91 8.44 -1.17
C TRP A 43 4.34 8.93 -0.87
N LEU A 44 5.35 8.07 -1.06
CA LEU A 44 6.74 8.42 -0.81
C LEU A 44 7.20 9.57 -1.72
N ASP A 45 6.81 9.56 -2.99
CA ASP A 45 7.10 10.64 -3.93
C ASP A 45 6.46 11.97 -3.49
N ARG A 46 5.23 11.93 -2.98
CA ARG A 46 4.59 13.13 -2.41
C ARG A 46 5.34 13.67 -1.20
N VAL A 47 5.83 12.78 -0.33
CA VAL A 47 6.65 13.18 0.83
C VAL A 47 7.97 13.80 0.37
N ARG A 48 8.68 13.16 -0.56
CA ARG A 48 9.97 13.64 -1.09
C ARG A 48 9.88 15.00 -1.78
N ARG A 49 8.75 15.29 -2.43
CA ARG A 49 8.51 16.59 -3.08
C ARG A 49 8.16 17.72 -2.11
N ARG A 50 7.84 17.41 -0.84
CA ARG A 50 7.56 18.46 0.14
C ARG A 50 8.86 19.13 0.55
N ARG A 51 8.84 20.47 0.53
CA ARG A 51 9.90 21.26 1.17
C ARG A 51 9.89 20.99 2.67
N TYR A 52 11.08 20.85 3.24
CA TYR A 52 11.24 20.73 4.69
C TYR A 52 10.62 21.96 5.37
N ALA A 53 9.73 21.71 6.34
CA ALA A 53 8.97 22.74 7.03
C ALA A 53 9.73 23.37 8.22
N GLY A 54 10.97 22.94 8.50
CA GLY A 54 11.70 23.39 9.68
C GLY A 54 11.36 22.63 10.98
N VAL A 55 10.44 21.67 10.92
CA VAL A 55 9.97 20.90 12.07
C VAL A 55 10.83 19.65 12.24
N THR A 56 11.53 19.56 13.37
CA THR A 56 12.31 18.39 13.77
C THR A 56 11.42 17.37 14.46
N HIS A 57 11.98 16.19 14.73
CA HIS A 57 11.32 15.20 15.57
C HIS A 57 11.05 15.75 16.97
N ASP A 58 12.02 16.43 17.57
CA ASP A 58 11.90 16.97 18.93
C ASP A 58 10.77 17.99 19.04
N HIS A 59 10.64 18.92 18.07
CA HIS A 59 9.51 19.85 18.02
C HIS A 59 8.16 19.13 17.94
N ALA A 60 8.09 17.98 17.25
CA ALA A 60 6.86 17.20 17.17
C ALA A 60 6.57 16.44 18.46
N MET A 61 7.59 15.93 19.15
CA MET A 61 7.43 15.24 20.43
C MET A 61 7.02 16.21 21.54
N GLU A 62 7.66 17.38 21.63
CA GLU A 62 7.28 18.45 22.56
C GLU A 62 5.80 18.86 22.38
N ALA A 63 5.35 19.00 21.14
CA ALA A 63 3.95 19.34 20.85
C ALA A 63 2.98 18.21 21.26
N LEU A 64 3.37 16.94 21.08
CA LEU A 64 2.56 15.80 21.51
C LEU A 64 2.48 15.69 23.03
N ASP A 65 3.60 15.92 23.72
CA ASP A 65 3.66 15.85 25.18
C ASP A 65 2.86 16.98 25.82
N ALA A 66 2.98 18.21 25.31
CA ALA A 66 2.14 19.34 25.72
C ALA A 66 0.64 19.04 25.55
N ALA A 67 0.25 18.41 24.44
CA ALA A 67 -1.14 18.01 24.22
C ALA A 67 -1.59 16.92 25.21
N ARG A 68 -0.74 15.94 25.54
CA ARG A 68 -1.07 14.90 26.55
C ARG A 68 -1.29 15.49 27.94
N GLU A 69 -0.47 16.45 28.32
CA GLU A 69 -0.59 17.21 29.56
C GLU A 69 -1.91 18.00 29.59
N GLU A 70 -2.27 18.67 28.49
CA GLU A 70 -3.53 19.40 28.34
C GLU A 70 -4.75 18.49 28.46
N PHE A 71 -4.71 17.29 27.87
CA PHE A 71 -5.81 16.32 27.92
C PHE A 71 -5.84 15.45 29.19
N GLY A 72 -4.96 15.72 30.17
CA GLY A 72 -5.01 15.08 31.49
C GLY A 72 -4.57 13.61 31.52
N ALA A 73 -3.74 13.18 30.55
CA ALA A 73 -3.11 11.86 30.61
C ALA A 73 -1.94 11.92 31.61
N THR A 74 -2.21 11.59 32.88
CA THR A 74 -1.18 11.25 33.87
C THR A 74 -1.08 9.75 34.04
#